data_AF-A0A7C1DCE7-F1
#
_entry.id   AF-A0A7C1DCE7-F1
#
_cell.length_a   1.000
_cell.length_b   1.000
_cell.length_c   1.000
_cell.angle_alpha   90.00
_cell.angle_beta   90.00
_cell.angle_gamma   90.00
#
_symmetry.space_group_name_H-M   'P 1'
#
loop_
_entity.id
_entity.type
_entity.pdbx_description
1 polymer ?
#
loop_
_entity_poly.entity_id
_entity_poly.type
_entity_poly.pdbx_seq_one_letter_code
_entity_poly.pdbx_strand_id
1 'polypeptide(L)'
;MNLRIIWSAVFMVFVLGTLLAMDAVDNEALTKAITQFNNISSRITANEIIMKSLKTDSRSSSWNFFSRNENERVIQRRAALVRETNRLYEDSAKLKSELLKMRAVIIRDASQSLKSGTDGQSLAFLDALAAEDALAYEFLDKASVDALKADLKRDFVLNRLNTQEQQLRRLQTLIKELKASKKALAEADMAGFEADYGKYIGLLGEKVVDADKSLELLRGLIN
;
A
#
# COMPACT_ATOMS: atom_id res chain seq x y z
N MET A 1 0.46 -2.57 21.82
CA MET A 1 0.01 -1.97 20.55
C MET A 1 1.25 -1.62 19.73
N ASN A 2 1.81 -2.56 18.96
CA ASN A 2 2.93 -2.34 18.01
C ASN A 2 3.23 -3.63 17.21
N LEU A 3 2.26 -4.11 16.43
CA LEU A 3 2.49 -5.16 15.42
C LEU A 3 2.20 -4.68 13.98
N ARG A 4 1.77 -3.43 13.79
CA ARG A 4 1.34 -2.91 12.49
C ARG A 4 2.47 -2.47 11.54
N ILE A 5 3.73 -2.43 11.99
CA ILE A 5 4.85 -1.90 11.18
C ILE A 5 5.56 -3.02 10.39
N ILE A 6 5.37 -4.29 10.75
CA ILE A 6 6.15 -5.39 10.16
C ILE A 6 5.57 -5.86 8.81
N TRP A 7 4.25 -5.71 8.59
CA TRP A 7 3.63 -6.18 7.34
C TRP A 7 3.81 -5.23 6.15
N SER A 8 3.93 -3.92 6.39
CA SER A 8 4.19 -2.94 5.32
C SER A 8 5.62 -3.05 4.78
N ALA A 9 6.61 -3.28 5.65
CA ALA A 9 8.02 -3.33 5.25
C ALA A 9 8.38 -4.59 4.43
N VAL A 10 7.72 -5.73 4.67
CA VAL A 10 8.00 -6.98 3.93
C VAL A 10 7.42 -6.95 2.51
N PHE A 11 6.31 -6.24 2.29
CA PHE A 11 5.68 -6.13 0.97
C PHE A 11 6.28 -5.00 0.11
N MET A 12 6.76 -3.92 0.74
CA MET A 12 7.46 -2.81 0.06
C MET A 12 8.75 -3.28 -0.65
N VAL A 13 9.41 -4.34 -0.14
CA VAL A 13 10.57 -4.99 -0.79
C VAL A 13 10.19 -5.70 -2.10
N PHE A 14 8.93 -6.10 -2.28
CA PHE A 14 8.49 -6.75 -3.53
C PHE A 14 8.34 -5.73 -4.68
N VAL A 15 7.94 -4.49 -4.36
CA VAL A 15 7.88 -3.37 -5.34
C VAL A 15 9.29 -2.95 -5.81
N LEU A 16 10.32 -3.16 -4.98
CA LEU A 16 11.73 -2.94 -5.35
C LEU A 16 12.27 -3.95 -6.37
N GLY A 17 11.62 -5.09 -6.57
CA GLY A 17 12.06 -6.14 -7.51
C GLY A 17 11.90 -5.79 -9.00
N THR A 18 11.05 -4.81 -9.32
CA THR A 18 10.87 -4.30 -10.68
C THR A 18 11.59 -2.96 -10.84
N LEU A 19 12.91 -2.96 -10.62
CA LEU A 19 13.80 -1.93 -11.17
C LEU A 19 13.85 -2.12 -12.69
N LEU A 20 12.81 -1.66 -13.38
CA LEU A 20 12.79 -1.64 -14.84
C LEU A 20 13.47 -0.34 -15.29
N ALA A 21 14.55 -0.51 -16.04
CA ALA A 21 15.15 0.54 -16.86
C ALA A 21 14.11 0.96 -17.92
N MET A 22 13.24 1.90 -17.55
CA MET A 22 12.26 2.49 -18.45
C MET A 22 12.95 3.57 -19.27
N ASP A 23 13.61 3.14 -20.34
CA ASP A 23 14.01 4.04 -21.42
C ASP A 23 12.96 4.00 -22.54
N ALA A 24 12.69 5.18 -23.10
CA ALA A 24 11.81 5.49 -24.23
C ALA A 24 10.29 5.72 -23.96
N VAL A 25 9.98 7.00 -23.70
CA VAL A 25 8.90 7.83 -24.32
C VAL A 25 7.52 7.18 -24.53
N ASP A 26 6.56 7.53 -23.66
CA ASP A 26 5.27 8.15 -24.10
C ASP A 26 4.40 8.79 -22.96
N ASN A 27 4.91 8.91 -21.72
CA ASN A 27 4.24 9.73 -20.71
C ASN A 27 5.23 10.27 -19.66
N GLU A 28 5.94 11.35 -19.99
CA GLU A 28 6.98 11.98 -19.15
C GLU A 28 6.48 12.29 -17.73
N ALA A 29 5.21 12.69 -17.59
CA ALA A 29 4.59 12.96 -16.30
C ALA A 29 4.46 11.68 -15.44
N LEU A 30 4.05 10.57 -16.05
CA LEU A 30 3.93 9.28 -15.37
C LEU A 30 5.30 8.74 -14.96
N THR A 31 6.28 8.73 -15.86
CA THR A 31 7.64 8.27 -15.56
C THR A 31 8.26 9.09 -14.43
N LYS A 32 8.06 10.41 -14.44
CA LYS A 32 8.51 11.31 -13.37
C LYS A 32 7.82 11.00 -12.04
N ALA A 33 6.50 10.79 -12.06
CA ALA A 33 5.74 10.45 -10.86
C ALA A 33 6.15 9.09 -10.27
N ILE A 34 6.33 8.06 -11.10
CA ILE A 34 6.82 6.74 -10.67
C ILE A 34 8.22 6.86 -10.05
N THR A 35 9.12 7.58 -10.71
CA THR A 35 10.49 7.81 -10.22
C THR A 35 10.49 8.52 -8.87
N GLN A 36 9.68 9.58 -8.74
CA GLN A 36 9.52 10.30 -7.47
C GLN A 36 8.96 9.40 -6.37
N PHE A 37 7.99 8.55 -6.69
CA PHE A 37 7.39 7.61 -5.74
C PHE A 37 8.40 6.60 -5.22
N ASN A 38 9.21 6.03 -6.11
CA ASN A 38 10.27 5.09 -5.75
C ASN A 38 11.37 5.73 -4.91
N ASN A 39 11.74 6.98 -5.24
CA ASN A 39 12.71 7.75 -4.45
C ASN A 39 12.20 8.04 -3.02
N ILE A 40 10.93 8.42 -2.88
CA ILE A 40 10.32 8.63 -1.56
C ILE A 40 10.29 7.33 -0.76
N SER A 41 9.85 6.23 -1.37
CA SER A 41 9.78 4.91 -0.73
C SER A 41 11.15 4.41 -0.27
N SER A 42 12.17 4.64 -1.09
CA SER A 42 13.57 4.30 -0.74
C SER A 42 14.07 5.13 0.44
N ARG A 43 13.76 6.43 0.49
CA ARG A 43 14.12 7.31 1.62
C ARG A 43 13.40 6.93 2.91
N ILE A 44 12.12 6.56 2.84
CA ILE A 44 11.38 6.03 3.99
C ILE A 44 12.09 4.80 4.55
N THR A 45 12.40 3.83 3.69
CA THR A 45 13.10 2.60 4.08
C THR A 45 14.46 2.90 4.72
N ALA A 46 15.24 3.80 4.12
CA ALA A 46 16.52 4.21 4.68
C ALA A 46 16.37 4.86 6.06
N ASN A 47 15.40 5.76 6.24
CA ASN A 47 15.12 6.38 7.54
C ASN A 47 14.72 5.35 8.59
N GLU A 48 13.91 4.35 8.24
CA GLU A 48 13.52 3.28 9.16
C GLU A 48 14.70 2.41 9.59
N ILE A 49 15.61 2.08 8.66
CA ILE A 49 16.85 1.36 8.97
C ILE A 49 17.71 2.18 9.93
N ILE A 50 17.89 3.48 9.65
CA ILE A 50 18.65 4.38 10.52
C ILE A 50 17.99 4.46 11.90
N MET A 51 16.68 4.66 11.98
CA MET A 51 15.95 4.72 13.25
C MET A 51 16.07 3.42 14.07
N LYS A 52 16.07 2.25 13.42
CA LYS A 52 16.32 0.95 14.09
C LYS A 52 17.75 0.82 14.61
N SER A 53 18.72 1.41 13.91
CA SER A 53 20.13 1.40 14.30
C SER A 53 20.45 2.38 15.46
N LEU A 54 19.65 3.43 15.62
CA LEU A 54 19.75 4.40 16.70
C LEU A 54 19.23 3.79 18.02
N LYS A 55 20.09 3.00 18.66
CA LYS A 55 19.84 2.47 20.01
C LYS A 55 20.09 3.56 21.04
N THR A 56 19.15 3.72 21.96
CA THR A 56 19.37 4.44 23.22
C THR A 56 19.81 3.44 24.27
N ASP A 57 21.02 3.59 24.82
CA ASP A 57 21.45 2.80 25.96
C ASP A 57 20.63 3.22 27.19
N SER A 58 19.75 2.30 27.64
CA SER A 58 18.92 2.48 28.83
C SER A 58 19.71 2.37 30.14
N ARG A 59 21.00 2.03 30.08
CA ARG A 59 21.91 1.85 31.22
C ARG A 59 23.00 2.92 31.28
N SER A 60 22.68 4.19 31.06
CA SER A 60 23.62 5.27 31.39
C SER A 60 23.42 5.72 32.84
N SER A 61 24.43 5.44 33.68
CA SER A 61 24.54 5.99 35.03
C SER A 61 24.30 7.50 35.00
N SER A 62 23.43 7.99 35.87
CA SER A 62 22.94 9.38 35.95
C SER A 62 24.03 10.44 36.18
N TRP A 63 25.30 10.03 36.30
CA TRP A 63 26.45 10.88 36.60
C TRP A 63 27.40 11.16 35.44
N ASN A 64 27.20 10.58 34.24
CA ASN A 64 28.07 10.86 33.09
C ASN A 64 27.43 11.87 32.10
N PHE A 65 27.87 13.12 32.14
CA PHE A 65 27.40 14.20 31.26
C PHE A 65 27.61 13.89 29.77
N PHE A 66 28.70 13.20 29.41
CA PHE A 66 28.96 12.79 28.03
C PHE A 66 27.91 11.79 27.52
N SER A 67 27.57 10.79 28.33
CA SER A 67 26.54 9.81 28.00
C SER A 67 25.14 10.43 27.90
N ARG A 68 24.83 11.44 28.73
CA ARG A 68 23.57 12.19 28.62
C ARG A 68 23.48 12.99 27.33
N ASN A 69 24.56 13.69 26.95
CA ASN A 69 24.59 14.50 25.73
C ASN A 69 24.52 13.62 24.47
N GLU A 70 25.18 12.46 24.47
CA GLU A 70 25.08 11.49 23.37
C GLU A 70 23.66 10.91 23.24
N ASN A 71 23.05 10.51 24.36
CA ASN A 71 21.66 10.04 24.37
C ASN A 71 20.68 11.13 23.87
N GLU A 72 20.87 12.37 24.30
CA GLU A 72 20.05 13.51 23.85
C GLU A 72 20.19 13.74 22.34
N ARG A 73 21.41 13.66 21.79
CA ARG A 73 21.65 13.74 20.34
C ARG A 73 20.98 12.60 19.58
N VAL A 74 21.03 11.36 20.12
CA VAL A 74 20.34 10.20 19.54
C VAL A 74 18.82 10.42 19.53
N ILE A 75 18.26 10.91 20.62
CA ILE A 75 16.83 11.22 20.74
C ILE A 75 16.42 12.31 19.74
N GLN A 76 17.17 13.41 19.66
CA GLN A 76 16.90 14.50 18.72
C GLN A 76 17.00 14.06 17.27
N ARG A 77 18.04 13.27 16.93
CA ARG A 77 18.20 12.70 15.59
C ARG A 77 17.06 11.76 15.24
N ARG A 78 16.63 10.91 16.17
CA ARG A 78 15.48 10.02 15.99
C ARG A 78 14.19 10.82 15.80
N ALA A 79 13.96 11.86 16.59
CA ALA A 79 12.78 12.72 16.46
C ALA A 79 12.76 13.50 15.13
N ALA A 80 13.92 13.94 14.63
CA ALA A 80 14.04 14.54 13.31
C ALA A 80 13.70 13.54 12.19
N LEU A 81 14.27 12.33 12.27
CA LEU A 81 13.97 11.25 11.32
C LEU A 81 12.50 10.83 11.33
N VAL A 82 11.86 10.75 12.50
CA VAL A 82 10.42 10.46 12.60
C VAL A 82 9.61 11.54 11.88
N ARG A 83 9.90 12.82 12.12
CA ARG A 83 9.19 13.94 11.47
C ARG A 83 9.37 13.92 9.96
N GLU A 84 10.59 13.70 9.48
CA GLU A 84 10.85 13.59 8.05
C GLU A 84 10.16 12.39 7.42
N THR A 85 10.19 11.23 8.09
CA THR A 85 9.54 10.02 7.59
C THR A 85 8.03 10.18 7.52
N ASN A 86 7.40 10.81 8.51
CA ASN A 86 5.97 11.12 8.47
C ASN A 86 5.62 12.03 7.29
N ARG A 87 6.42 13.07 7.03
CA ARG A 87 6.23 13.93 5.85
C ARG A 87 6.37 13.13 4.55
N LEU A 88 7.38 12.27 4.45
CA LEU A 88 7.58 11.41 3.28
C LEU A 88 6.41 10.45 3.07
N TYR A 89 5.81 9.93 4.16
CA TYR A 89 4.58 9.14 4.08
C TYR A 89 3.40 9.94 3.52
N GLU A 90 3.20 11.19 3.96
CA GLU A 90 2.16 12.07 3.41
C GLU A 90 2.37 12.38 1.93
N ASP A 91 3.62 12.69 1.54
CA ASP A 91 3.97 12.98 0.15
C ASP A 91 3.81 11.72 -0.73
N SER A 92 4.20 10.54 -0.22
CA SER A 92 3.97 9.24 -0.87
C SER A 92 2.48 8.97 -1.09
N ALA A 93 1.65 9.22 -0.07
CA ALA A 93 0.20 9.00 -0.17
C ALA A 93 -0.47 9.91 -1.22
N LYS A 94 -0.05 11.18 -1.31
CA LYS A 94 -0.52 12.10 -2.36
C LYS A 94 -0.14 11.61 -3.74
N LEU A 95 1.12 11.23 -3.93
CA LEU A 95 1.64 10.76 -5.21
C LEU A 95 1.01 9.43 -5.63
N LYS A 96 0.77 8.53 -4.67
CA LYS A 96 0.00 7.29 -4.90
C LYS A 96 -1.40 7.59 -5.43
N SER A 97 -2.10 8.57 -4.85
CA SER A 97 -3.43 8.99 -5.32
C SER A 97 -3.38 9.52 -6.77
N GLU A 98 -2.35 10.28 -7.12
CA GLU A 98 -2.16 10.78 -8.49
C GLU A 98 -1.88 9.64 -9.49
N LEU A 99 -0.98 8.73 -9.14
CA LEU A 99 -0.66 7.55 -9.95
C LEU A 99 -1.90 6.68 -10.19
N LEU A 100 -2.72 6.45 -9.17
CA LEU A 100 -3.97 5.69 -9.29
C LEU A 100 -5.03 6.39 -10.16
N LYS A 101 -5.04 7.73 -10.21
CA LYS A 101 -5.90 8.47 -11.15
C LYS A 101 -5.41 8.29 -12.59
N MET A 102 -4.09 8.35 -12.82
CA MET A 102 -3.50 8.11 -14.15
C MET A 102 -3.79 6.70 -14.65
N ARG A 103 -3.78 5.69 -13.76
CA ARG A 103 -4.16 4.30 -14.08
C ARG A 103 -5.53 4.21 -14.74
N ALA A 104 -6.54 4.91 -14.22
CA ALA A 104 -7.90 4.88 -14.77
C ALA A 104 -7.95 5.44 -16.20
N VAL A 105 -7.11 6.45 -16.51
CA VAL A 105 -6.98 7.01 -17.87
C VAL A 105 -6.31 6.00 -18.80
N ILE A 106 -5.19 5.41 -18.36
CA ILE A 106 -4.44 4.43 -19.16
C ILE A 106 -5.29 3.20 -19.47
N ILE A 107 -6.07 2.66 -18.51
CA ILE A 107 -6.94 1.51 -18.78
C ILE A 107 -8.00 1.84 -19.83
N ARG A 108 -8.59 3.04 -19.75
CA ARG A 108 -9.57 3.50 -20.74
C ARG A 108 -8.94 3.60 -22.13
N ASP A 109 -7.72 4.11 -22.22
CA ASP A 109 -7.05 4.36 -23.50
C ASP A 109 -6.40 3.06 -24.05
N ALA A 110 -5.91 2.16 -23.18
CA ALA A 110 -5.36 0.84 -23.49
C ALA A 110 -6.41 -0.12 -24.06
N SER A 111 -7.69 0.05 -23.70
CA SER A 111 -8.80 -0.67 -24.33
C SER A 111 -8.94 -0.37 -25.84
N GLN A 112 -8.27 0.70 -26.33
CA GLN A 112 -8.26 1.09 -27.74
C GLN A 112 -6.96 0.70 -28.47
N SER A 113 -5.83 0.54 -27.77
CA SER A 113 -4.67 -0.28 -28.18
C SER A 113 -3.51 -0.16 -27.18
N LEU A 114 -3.04 -1.26 -26.60
CA LEU A 114 -1.69 -1.35 -26.01
C LEU A 114 -0.67 -1.38 -27.16
N LYS A 115 -0.25 -0.20 -27.63
CA LYS A 115 0.60 -0.06 -28.84
C LYS A 115 2.08 -0.26 -28.57
N SER A 116 2.52 -0.21 -27.32
CA SER A 116 3.95 -0.22 -26.97
C SER A 116 4.25 -1.11 -25.75
N GLY A 117 5.47 -1.63 -25.68
CA GLY A 117 5.98 -2.39 -24.53
C GLY A 117 6.08 -1.58 -23.23
N THR A 118 6.23 -0.26 -23.33
CA THR A 118 6.37 0.67 -22.19
C THR A 118 5.03 1.00 -21.52
N ASP A 119 3.93 1.02 -22.28
CA ASP A 119 2.58 1.12 -21.74
C ASP A 119 2.21 -0.09 -20.89
N GLY A 120 2.60 -1.30 -21.33
CA GLY A 120 2.38 -2.54 -20.61
C GLY A 120 3.11 -2.58 -19.26
N GLN A 121 4.36 -2.11 -19.22
CA GLN A 121 5.15 -1.99 -17.98
C GLN A 121 4.55 -0.96 -17.02
N SER A 122 4.16 0.20 -17.52
CA SER A 122 3.54 1.27 -16.73
C SER A 122 2.20 0.80 -16.13
N LEU A 123 1.38 0.13 -16.92
CA LEU A 123 0.12 -0.46 -16.47
C LEU A 123 0.36 -1.53 -15.40
N ALA A 124 1.34 -2.42 -15.59
CA ALA A 124 1.69 -3.44 -14.60
C ALA A 124 2.13 -2.84 -13.26
N PHE A 125 2.93 -1.78 -13.27
CA PHE A 125 3.30 -1.05 -12.05
C PHE A 125 2.07 -0.45 -11.34
N LEU A 126 1.20 0.22 -12.10
CA LEU A 126 0.00 0.84 -11.53
C LEU A 126 -1.02 -0.19 -11.02
N ASP A 127 -1.14 -1.33 -11.70
CA ASP A 127 -1.97 -2.47 -11.30
C ASP A 127 -1.44 -3.11 -10.01
N ALA A 128 -0.12 -3.26 -9.88
CA ALA A 128 0.51 -3.69 -8.63
C ALA A 128 0.27 -2.70 -7.48
N LEU A 129 0.43 -1.39 -7.73
CA LEU A 129 0.18 -0.34 -6.74
C LEU A 129 -1.28 -0.31 -6.28
N ALA A 130 -2.22 -0.53 -7.20
CA ALA A 130 -3.65 -0.61 -6.89
C ALA A 130 -3.98 -1.86 -6.07
N ALA A 131 -3.40 -3.01 -6.42
CA ALA A 131 -3.54 -4.24 -5.65
C ALA A 131 -3.00 -4.09 -4.23
N GLU A 132 -1.83 -3.47 -4.07
CA GLU A 132 -1.24 -3.21 -2.76
C GLU A 132 -2.12 -2.30 -1.89
N ASP A 133 -2.65 -1.21 -2.47
CA ASP A 133 -3.58 -0.31 -1.77
C ASP A 133 -4.82 -1.05 -1.25
N ALA A 134 -5.39 -1.90 -2.11
CA ALA A 134 -6.55 -2.70 -1.78
C ALA A 134 -6.25 -3.77 -0.70
N LEU A 135 -5.10 -4.42 -0.76
CA LEU A 135 -4.68 -5.44 0.21
C LEU A 135 -4.40 -4.85 1.61
N ALA A 136 -4.01 -3.57 1.68
CA ALA A 136 -3.75 -2.86 2.93
C ALA A 136 -5.02 -2.63 3.77
N TYR A 137 -6.22 -2.75 3.20
CA TYR A 137 -7.46 -2.61 3.96
C TYR A 137 -7.65 -3.79 4.94
N GLU A 138 -7.91 -3.46 6.21
CA GLU A 138 -8.23 -4.41 7.27
C GLU A 138 -9.75 -4.44 7.52
N PHE A 139 -10.37 -5.54 7.10
CA PHE A 139 -11.75 -5.86 7.47
C PHE A 139 -11.84 -6.25 8.95
N LEU A 140 -13.03 -6.16 9.55
CA LEU A 140 -13.20 -6.51 10.96
C LEU A 140 -13.27 -8.02 11.12
N ASP A 141 -12.49 -8.55 12.04
CA ASP A 141 -12.62 -9.93 12.47
C ASP A 141 -13.67 -10.06 13.58
N LYS A 142 -13.99 -11.30 13.95
CA LYS A 142 -14.96 -11.60 15.00
C LYS A 142 -14.59 -10.93 16.34
N ALA A 143 -13.31 -10.95 16.71
CA ALA A 143 -12.85 -10.34 17.96
C ALA A 143 -13.10 -8.83 17.98
N SER A 144 -12.84 -8.15 16.85
CA SER A 144 -13.10 -6.72 16.70
C SER A 144 -14.60 -6.41 16.77
N VAL A 145 -15.44 -7.23 16.13
CA VAL A 145 -16.90 -7.06 16.18
C VAL A 145 -17.47 -7.34 17.57
N ASP A 146 -16.96 -8.35 18.28
CA ASP A 146 -17.39 -8.66 19.65
C ASP A 146 -16.98 -7.55 20.64
N ALA A 147 -15.80 -6.93 20.46
CA ALA A 147 -15.41 -5.75 21.23
C ALA A 147 -16.34 -4.54 20.94
N LEU A 148 -16.82 -4.43 19.70
CA LEU A 148 -17.76 -3.39 19.29
C LEU A 148 -19.16 -3.56 19.92
N LYS A 149 -19.61 -4.79 20.22
CA LYS A 149 -20.92 -5.05 20.87
C LYS A 149 -21.09 -4.38 22.22
N ALA A 150 -20.01 -4.19 22.98
CA ALA A 150 -20.07 -3.75 24.36
C ALA A 150 -20.44 -2.25 24.51
N ASP A 151 -20.28 -1.45 23.45
CA ASP A 151 -20.15 0.02 23.61
C ASP A 151 -20.88 0.86 22.53
N LEU A 152 -21.75 0.29 21.69
CA LEU A 152 -22.12 0.95 20.42
C LEU A 152 -23.55 1.41 20.20
N LYS A 153 -23.61 2.63 19.63
CA LYS A 153 -24.74 3.26 18.96
C LYS A 153 -24.86 2.70 17.53
N ARG A 154 -26.07 2.30 17.13
CA ARG A 154 -26.44 1.73 15.82
C ARG A 154 -25.81 2.44 14.61
N ASP A 155 -25.71 3.77 14.65
CA ASP A 155 -25.18 4.59 13.55
C ASP A 155 -23.72 4.30 13.20
N PHE A 156 -22.88 4.00 14.20
CA PHE A 156 -21.49 3.66 13.94
C PHE A 156 -21.37 2.29 13.25
N VAL A 157 -22.17 1.31 13.66
CA VAL A 157 -22.21 -0.02 13.03
C VAL A 157 -22.66 0.10 11.57
N LEU A 158 -23.69 0.90 11.31
CA LEU A 158 -24.17 1.20 9.95
C LEU A 158 -23.11 1.89 9.09
N ASN A 159 -22.41 2.89 9.63
CA ASN A 159 -21.33 3.57 8.91
C ASN A 159 -20.18 2.59 8.57
N ARG A 160 -19.81 1.74 9.53
CA ARG A 160 -18.77 0.72 9.33
C ARG A 160 -19.18 -0.32 8.29
N LEU A 161 -20.44 -0.75 8.30
CA LEU A 161 -21.01 -1.64 7.29
C LEU A 161 -20.93 -1.00 5.90
N ASN A 162 -21.45 0.21 5.73
CA ASN A 162 -21.42 0.94 4.46
C ASN A 162 -19.99 1.11 3.92
N THR A 163 -19.04 1.46 4.79
CA THR A 163 -17.63 1.60 4.41
C THR A 163 -17.08 0.28 3.88
N GLN A 164 -17.32 -0.84 4.58
CA GLN A 164 -16.82 -2.14 4.14
C GLN A 164 -17.50 -2.66 2.88
N GLU A 165 -18.79 -2.39 2.68
CA GLU A 165 -19.48 -2.72 1.44
C GLU A 165 -18.90 -1.96 0.24
N GLN A 166 -18.57 -0.68 0.42
CA GLN A 166 -17.89 0.10 -0.62
C GLN A 166 -16.51 -0.49 -0.92
N GLN A 167 -15.75 -0.92 0.08
CA GLN A 167 -14.45 -1.54 -0.12
C GLN A 167 -14.55 -2.90 -0.83
N LEU A 168 -15.54 -3.73 -0.47
CA LEU A 168 -15.81 -4.99 -1.16
C LEU A 168 -16.11 -4.75 -2.65
N ARG A 169 -16.95 -3.76 -2.99
CA ARG A 169 -17.23 -3.40 -4.39
C ARG A 169 -15.98 -2.93 -5.14
N ARG A 170 -15.10 -2.19 -4.46
CA ARG A 170 -13.80 -1.76 -5.02
C ARG A 170 -12.89 -2.96 -5.29
N LEU A 171 -12.77 -3.90 -4.34
CA LEU A 171 -12.01 -5.14 -4.53
C LEU A 171 -12.50 -5.94 -5.73
N GLN A 172 -13.82 -6.14 -5.84
CA GLN A 172 -14.42 -6.87 -6.94
C GLN A 172 -14.19 -6.19 -8.29
N THR A 173 -14.31 -4.86 -8.33
CA THR A 173 -14.01 -4.06 -9.52
C THR A 173 -12.54 -4.21 -9.93
N LEU A 174 -11.62 -4.08 -8.97
CA LEU A 174 -10.19 -4.23 -9.21
C LEU A 174 -9.84 -5.63 -9.71
N ILE A 175 -10.39 -6.69 -9.12
CA ILE A 175 -10.18 -8.07 -9.60
C ILE A 175 -10.63 -8.21 -11.06
N LYS A 176 -11.78 -7.60 -11.42
CA LYS A 176 -12.28 -7.63 -12.80
C LYS A 176 -11.34 -6.87 -13.76
N GLU A 177 -10.85 -5.71 -13.35
CA GLU A 177 -9.88 -4.93 -14.12
C GLU A 177 -8.56 -5.69 -14.30
N LEU A 178 -8.00 -6.27 -13.23
CA LEU A 178 -6.76 -7.06 -13.30
C LEU A 178 -6.91 -8.29 -14.21
N LYS A 179 -8.09 -8.94 -14.23
CA LYS A 179 -8.39 -10.02 -15.18
C LYS A 179 -8.40 -9.52 -16.62
N ALA A 180 -8.94 -8.32 -16.85
CA ALA A 180 -8.94 -7.70 -18.18
C ALA A 180 -7.51 -7.29 -18.61
N SER A 181 -6.74 -6.65 -17.73
CA SER A 181 -5.33 -6.32 -17.96
C SER A 181 -4.51 -7.57 -18.28
N LYS A 182 -4.67 -8.64 -17.48
CA LYS A 182 -4.01 -9.93 -17.72
C LYS A 182 -4.31 -10.48 -19.11
N LYS A 183 -5.59 -10.46 -19.52
CA LYS A 183 -5.99 -10.93 -20.85
C LYS A 183 -5.39 -10.07 -21.97
N ALA A 184 -5.43 -8.74 -21.82
CA ALA A 184 -4.88 -7.83 -22.82
C ALA A 184 -3.36 -7.97 -22.99
N LEU A 185 -2.63 -8.21 -21.89
CA LEU A 185 -1.19 -8.43 -21.93
C LEU A 185 -0.80 -9.81 -22.49
N ALA A 186 -1.64 -10.83 -22.24
CA ALA A 186 -1.48 -12.15 -22.86
C ALA A 186 -1.65 -12.08 -24.38
N GLU A 187 -2.66 -11.35 -24.86
CA GLU A 187 -2.90 -11.11 -26.30
C GLU A 187 -1.80 -10.27 -26.96
N ALA A 188 -1.01 -9.52 -26.17
CA ALA A 188 0.12 -8.72 -26.63
C ALA A 188 1.48 -9.43 -26.51
N ASP A 189 1.51 -10.75 -26.27
CA ASP A 189 2.72 -11.58 -26.09
C ASP A 189 3.68 -11.08 -24.98
N MET A 190 3.17 -10.35 -23.99
CA MET A 190 3.98 -9.84 -22.87
C MET A 190 4.05 -10.87 -21.73
N ALA A 191 4.71 -12.01 -22.00
CA ALA A 191 4.72 -13.20 -21.15
C ALA A 191 5.34 -13.06 -19.74
N GLY A 192 5.80 -11.87 -19.34
CA GLY A 192 6.43 -11.63 -18.03
C GLY A 192 5.45 -11.37 -16.88
N PHE A 193 4.24 -10.87 -17.15
CA PHE A 193 3.37 -10.32 -16.10
C PHE A 193 2.26 -11.28 -15.61
N GLU A 194 1.98 -12.35 -16.35
CA GLU A 194 0.80 -13.20 -16.09
C GLU A 194 0.78 -13.87 -14.71
N ALA A 195 1.96 -14.23 -14.19
CA ALA A 195 2.14 -14.84 -12.89
C ALA A 195 1.82 -13.83 -11.76
N ASP A 196 2.30 -12.59 -11.89
CA ASP A 196 2.07 -11.52 -10.92
C ASP A 196 0.59 -11.15 -10.86
N TYR A 197 -0.08 -11.01 -12.02
CA TYR A 197 -1.53 -10.80 -12.06
C TYR A 197 -2.29 -11.97 -11.42
N GLY A 198 -1.87 -13.21 -11.68
CA GLY A 198 -2.47 -14.39 -11.04
C GLY A 198 -2.37 -14.33 -9.51
N LYS A 199 -1.20 -13.96 -8.99
CA LYS A 199 -0.96 -13.77 -7.55
C LYS A 199 -1.83 -12.66 -6.97
N TYR A 200 -1.89 -11.49 -7.60
CA TYR A 200 -2.72 -10.37 -7.12
C TYR A 200 -4.21 -10.73 -7.10
N ILE A 201 -4.71 -11.37 -8.16
CA ILE A 201 -6.10 -11.82 -8.23
C ILE A 201 -6.42 -12.82 -7.12
N GLY A 202 -5.50 -13.76 -6.83
CA GLY A 202 -5.64 -14.72 -5.74
C GLY A 202 -5.74 -14.04 -4.36
N LEU A 203 -4.76 -13.20 -4.03
CA LEU A 203 -4.71 -12.48 -2.75
C LEU A 203 -5.91 -11.54 -2.54
N LEU A 204 -6.33 -10.83 -3.59
CA LEU A 204 -7.53 -10.00 -3.53
C LEU A 204 -8.80 -10.84 -3.39
N GLY A 205 -8.83 -12.05 -3.98
CA GLY A 205 -9.90 -13.02 -3.79
C GLY A 205 -10.03 -13.48 -2.33
N GLU A 206 -8.90 -13.73 -1.65
CA GLU A 206 -8.89 -14.03 -0.21
C GLU A 206 -9.44 -12.85 0.60
N LYS A 207 -9.05 -11.62 0.27
CA LYS A 207 -9.59 -10.41 0.92
C LYS A 207 -11.09 -10.21 0.70
N VAL A 208 -11.63 -10.62 -0.45
CA VAL A 208 -13.08 -10.62 -0.68
C VAL A 208 -13.80 -11.56 0.29
N VAL A 209 -13.24 -12.75 0.53
CA VAL A 209 -13.79 -13.70 1.50
C VAL A 209 -13.76 -13.12 2.93
N ASP A 210 -12.67 -12.45 3.30
CA ASP A 210 -12.58 -11.77 4.60
C ASP A 210 -13.59 -10.62 4.73
N ALA A 211 -13.81 -9.88 3.65
CA ALA A 211 -14.82 -8.83 3.60
C ALA A 211 -16.23 -9.39 3.80
N ASP A 212 -16.58 -10.48 3.11
CA ASP A 212 -17.90 -11.11 3.22
C ASP A 212 -18.16 -11.58 4.66
N LYS A 213 -17.20 -12.27 5.29
CA LYS A 213 -17.29 -12.69 6.71
C LYS A 213 -17.49 -11.49 7.65
N SER A 214 -16.74 -10.41 7.43
CA SER A 214 -16.85 -9.20 8.25
C SER A 214 -18.21 -8.52 8.09
N LEU A 215 -18.75 -8.46 6.87
CA LEU A 215 -20.07 -7.91 6.59
C LEU A 215 -21.18 -8.76 7.20
N GLU A 216 -21.08 -10.09 7.17
CA GLU A 216 -22.01 -10.99 7.85
C GLU A 216 -22.04 -10.71 9.36
N LEU A 217 -20.87 -10.58 9.98
CA LEU A 217 -20.75 -10.27 11.40
C LEU A 217 -21.40 -8.92 11.75
N LEU A 218 -21.19 -7.89 10.94
CA LEU A 218 -21.79 -6.56 11.14
C LEU A 218 -23.31 -6.57 10.92
N ARG A 219 -23.81 -7.28 9.91
CA ARG A 219 -25.25 -7.43 9.67
C ARG A 219 -25.93 -8.15 10.83
N GLY A 220 -25.26 -9.14 11.41
CA GLY A 220 -25.71 -9.83 12.62
C GLY A 220 -25.74 -8.96 13.89
N LEU A 221 -25.14 -7.75 13.88
CA LEU A 221 -25.29 -6.78 14.97
C LEU A 221 -26.49 -5.85 14.79
N ILE A 222 -26.95 -5.67 13.55
CA ILE A 222 -28.02 -4.73 13.21
C ILE A 222 -29.39 -5.41 13.29
N ASN A 223 -29.44 -6.70 12.97
CA ASN A 223 -30.61 -7.57 13.05
C ASN A 223 -30.81 -8.10 14.47
#